data_AF-A0A524D1A3-F1
#
_entry.id   AF-A0A524D1A3-F1
#
_cell.length_a   1.000
_cell.length_b   1.000
_cell.length_c   1.000
_cell.angle_alpha   90.00
_cell.angle_beta   90.00
_cell.angle_gamma   90.00
#
_symmetry.space_group_name_H-M   'P 1'
#
loop_
_entity.id
_entity.type
_entity.pdbx_description
1 polymer ?
#
loop_
_entity_poly.entity_id
_entity_poly.type
_entity_poly.pdbx_seq_one_letter_code
_entity_poly.pdbx_strand_id
1 'polypeptide(L)'
;MSTLRTSKEWAINRILLCLDKRPSHGYELLEALPDELSDLRLTTLYRWLHSMEEEGYVESEMQPGPHGPERRIYSLGPRGEGKLRDVLKDAIETILHFYDAYRYSASEHLFDILDNSDPRLVNGRKLYVPIPWLRRRDTDFVEYLAKRNKNGPIDILGDTSLLCGLDVKFREMKGSFDDIPLPNDKLAEIWIHGNPRPDIIPRMFTEAKRVLKNEGVLRFVAPYAYLNEPKRPTLEEFIRVTSVHLLPDLGVVEGTEIARLLSDMFGHAGALQTLPGLVVFWAVKTSR
;
A
#
# COMPACT_ATOMS: atom_id res chain seq x y z
N MET A 1 -14.28 -5.42 -33.47
CA MET A 1 -14.19 -6.00 -32.12
C MET A 1 -12.82 -6.66 -32.02
N SER A 2 -11.84 -6.00 -31.39
CA SER A 2 -10.52 -6.61 -31.23
C SER A 2 -10.61 -7.71 -30.19
N THR A 3 -10.37 -8.96 -30.60
CA THR A 3 -10.09 -10.08 -29.72
C THR A 3 -8.82 -9.74 -28.93
N LEU A 4 -8.99 -9.19 -27.73
CA LEU A 4 -7.90 -9.08 -26.77
C LEU A 4 -7.44 -10.52 -26.50
N ARG A 5 -6.28 -10.89 -27.03
CA ARG A 5 -5.66 -12.17 -26.73
C ARG A 5 -5.31 -12.16 -25.24
N THR A 6 -6.15 -12.79 -24.45
CA THR A 6 -5.96 -12.91 -23.00
C THR A 6 -4.65 -13.65 -22.72
N SER A 7 -3.88 -13.16 -21.74
CA SER A 7 -2.57 -13.77 -21.42
C SER A 7 -2.79 -15.16 -20.82
N LYS A 8 -1.82 -16.08 -21.04
CA LYS A 8 -1.86 -17.42 -20.41
C LYS A 8 -1.98 -17.31 -18.89
N GLU A 9 -1.30 -16.35 -18.29
CA GLU A 9 -1.33 -16.11 -16.86
C GLU A 9 -2.72 -15.69 -16.36
N TRP A 10 -3.40 -14.80 -17.09
CA TRP A 10 -4.78 -14.44 -16.75
C TRP A 10 -5.71 -15.64 -16.83
N ALA A 11 -5.56 -16.48 -17.85
CA ALA A 11 -6.36 -17.70 -17.99
C ALA A 11 -6.12 -18.69 -16.84
N ILE A 12 -4.87 -18.88 -16.42
CA ILE A 12 -4.51 -19.69 -15.24
C ILE A 12 -5.21 -19.15 -13.98
N ASN A 13 -5.16 -17.83 -13.75
CA ASN A 13 -5.83 -17.23 -12.59
C ASN A 13 -7.35 -17.46 -12.62
N ARG A 14 -7.98 -17.45 -13.80
CA ARG A 14 -9.41 -17.79 -13.96
C ARG A 14 -9.70 -19.26 -13.67
N ILE A 15 -8.84 -20.17 -14.11
CA ILE A 15 -8.94 -21.60 -13.78
C ILE A 15 -8.88 -21.81 -12.26
N LEU A 16 -7.90 -21.21 -11.59
CA LEU A 16 -7.75 -21.30 -10.13
C LEU A 16 -8.97 -20.76 -9.40
N LEU A 17 -9.52 -19.61 -9.83
CA LEU A 17 -10.75 -19.05 -9.24
C LEU A 17 -11.98 -19.95 -9.43
N CYS A 18 -12.08 -20.67 -10.54
CA CYS A 18 -13.16 -21.64 -10.74
C CYS A 18 -13.00 -22.86 -9.83
N LEU A 19 -11.77 -23.38 -9.69
CA LEU A 19 -11.47 -24.53 -8.85
C LEU A 19 -11.56 -24.22 -7.34
N ASP A 20 -11.28 -22.98 -6.93
CA ASP A 20 -11.49 -22.48 -5.56
C ASP A 20 -12.99 -22.51 -5.17
N LYS A 21 -13.88 -22.23 -6.12
CA LYS A 21 -15.33 -22.32 -5.89
C LYS A 21 -15.80 -23.78 -5.79
N ARG A 22 -15.26 -24.66 -6.63
CA ARG A 22 -15.67 -26.07 -6.70
C ARG A 22 -14.65 -26.93 -7.47
N PRO A 23 -14.24 -28.10 -6.92
CA PRO A 23 -13.54 -29.12 -7.68
C PRO A 23 -14.34 -29.57 -8.91
N SER A 24 -13.69 -29.66 -10.07
CA SER A 24 -14.37 -29.80 -11.35
C SER A 24 -13.66 -30.77 -12.30
N HIS A 25 -14.42 -31.49 -13.12
CA HIS A 25 -13.86 -32.20 -14.26
C HIS A 25 -13.47 -31.19 -15.37
N GLY A 26 -12.53 -31.54 -16.25
CA GLY A 26 -12.02 -30.62 -17.30
C GLY A 26 -13.10 -30.01 -18.20
N TYR A 27 -14.16 -30.74 -18.55
CA TYR A 27 -15.30 -30.20 -19.31
C TYR A 27 -16.12 -29.19 -18.52
N GLU A 28 -16.49 -29.52 -17.28
CA GLU A 28 -17.26 -28.64 -16.39
C GLU A 28 -16.47 -27.36 -16.07
N LEU A 29 -15.16 -27.51 -15.87
CA LEU A 29 -14.25 -26.38 -15.68
C LEU A 29 -14.23 -25.48 -16.92
N LEU A 30 -14.12 -26.06 -18.12
CA LEU A 30 -14.12 -25.29 -19.37
C LEU A 30 -15.43 -24.50 -19.55
N GLU A 31 -16.56 -25.10 -19.21
CA GLU A 31 -17.88 -24.45 -19.25
C GLU A 31 -18.03 -23.33 -18.20
N ALA A 32 -17.35 -23.45 -17.06
CA ALA A 32 -17.37 -22.44 -16.00
C ALA A 32 -16.41 -21.26 -16.25
N LEU A 33 -15.52 -21.34 -17.24
CA LEU A 33 -14.61 -20.25 -17.58
C LEU A 33 -15.35 -19.07 -18.22
N PRO A 34 -14.86 -17.84 -18.05
CA PRO A 34 -15.51 -16.65 -18.58
C PRO A 34 -15.41 -16.58 -20.10
N ASP A 35 -16.31 -15.81 -20.73
CA ASP A 35 -16.47 -15.73 -22.19
C ASP A 35 -15.20 -15.33 -22.95
N GLU A 36 -14.28 -14.58 -22.33
CA GLU A 36 -12.99 -14.23 -22.93
C GLU A 36 -12.04 -15.44 -23.11
N LEU A 37 -12.40 -16.61 -22.56
CA LEU A 37 -11.74 -17.90 -22.79
C LEU A 37 -12.60 -18.87 -23.62
N SER A 38 -13.66 -18.40 -24.27
CA SER A 38 -14.53 -19.25 -25.11
C SER A 38 -13.80 -20.00 -26.24
N ASP A 39 -12.70 -19.43 -26.77
CA ASP A 39 -11.84 -20.08 -27.77
C ASP A 39 -10.87 -21.13 -27.18
N LEU A 40 -10.82 -21.29 -25.85
CA LEU A 40 -9.94 -22.24 -25.19
C LEU A 40 -10.37 -23.68 -25.53
N ARG A 41 -9.47 -24.42 -26.17
CA ARG A 41 -9.70 -25.84 -26.46
C ARG A 41 -9.44 -26.69 -25.23
N LEU A 42 -10.27 -27.71 -25.02
CA LEU A 42 -10.11 -28.67 -23.93
C LEU A 42 -8.71 -29.33 -23.90
N THR A 43 -8.13 -29.62 -25.07
CA THR A 43 -6.77 -30.18 -25.16
C THR A 43 -5.71 -29.22 -24.63
N THR A 44 -5.90 -27.92 -24.81
CA THR A 44 -5.03 -26.88 -24.23
C THR A 44 -5.24 -26.79 -22.73
N LEU A 45 -6.50 -26.83 -22.26
CA LEU A 45 -6.83 -26.83 -20.84
C LEU A 45 -6.16 -28.00 -20.11
N TYR A 46 -6.25 -29.23 -20.62
CA TYR A 46 -5.60 -30.39 -19.98
C TYR A 46 -4.07 -30.26 -19.93
N ARG A 47 -3.44 -29.72 -20.97
CA ARG A 47 -2.00 -29.45 -20.95
C ARG A 47 -1.62 -28.41 -19.90
N TRP A 48 -2.45 -27.38 -19.71
CA TRP A 48 -2.23 -26.39 -18.65
C TRP A 48 -2.47 -26.98 -17.27
N LEU A 49 -3.55 -27.74 -17.06
CA LEU A 49 -3.82 -28.42 -15.80
C LEU A 49 -2.69 -29.38 -15.40
N HIS A 50 -2.09 -30.08 -16.37
CA HIS A 50 -0.93 -30.92 -16.12
C HIS A 50 0.28 -30.11 -15.63
N SER A 51 0.63 -29.01 -16.32
CA SER A 51 1.70 -28.09 -15.88
C SER A 51 1.39 -27.49 -14.51
N MET A 52 0.14 -27.10 -14.27
CA MET A 52 -0.32 -26.53 -12.99
C MET A 52 -0.25 -27.56 -11.86
N GLU A 53 -0.47 -28.84 -12.15
CA GLU A 53 -0.31 -29.94 -11.20
C GLU A 53 1.17 -30.16 -10.86
N GLU A 54 2.05 -30.17 -11.86
CA GLU A 54 3.51 -30.23 -11.65
C GLU A 54 4.03 -29.05 -10.82
N GLU A 55 3.44 -27.86 -10.99
CA GLU A 55 3.79 -26.65 -10.25
C GLU A 55 3.16 -26.60 -8.84
N GLY A 56 2.19 -27.48 -8.53
CA GLY A 56 1.45 -27.56 -7.26
C GLY A 56 0.31 -26.55 -7.13
N TYR A 57 -0.10 -25.92 -8.24
CA TYR A 57 -1.23 -24.99 -8.29
C TYR A 57 -2.58 -25.69 -8.27
N VAL A 58 -2.64 -26.91 -8.79
CA VAL A 58 -3.83 -27.77 -8.73
C VAL A 58 -3.43 -29.17 -8.28
N GLU A 59 -4.39 -29.91 -7.78
CA GLU A 59 -4.26 -31.34 -7.51
C GLU A 59 -5.36 -32.07 -8.28
N SER A 60 -5.17 -33.37 -8.52
CA SER A 60 -6.20 -34.16 -9.17
C SER A 60 -6.35 -35.56 -8.61
N GLU A 61 -7.56 -36.08 -8.70
CA GLU A 61 -7.92 -37.44 -8.30
C GLU A 61 -8.81 -38.10 -9.35
N MET A 62 -8.68 -39.41 -9.50
CA MET A 62 -9.60 -40.20 -10.33
C MET A 62 -10.82 -40.54 -9.49
N GLN A 63 -12.00 -40.15 -9.96
CA GLN A 63 -13.28 -40.51 -9.35
C GLN A 63 -14.11 -41.40 -10.28
N PRO A 64 -14.83 -42.41 -9.76
CA PRO A 64 -15.77 -43.21 -10.55
C PRO A 64 -16.84 -42.31 -11.19
N GLY A 65 -17.05 -42.45 -12.50
CA GLY A 65 -18.15 -41.74 -13.17
C GLY A 65 -19.50 -42.31 -12.74
N PRO A 66 -20.56 -41.48 -12.55
CA PRO A 66 -21.89 -41.97 -12.18
C PRO A 66 -22.45 -43.02 -13.16
N HIS A 67 -22.07 -42.93 -14.43
CA HIS A 67 -22.52 -43.82 -15.51
C HIS A 67 -21.41 -44.04 -16.58
N GLY A 68 -20.14 -44.13 -16.20
CA GLY A 68 -19.05 -44.18 -17.19
C GLY A 68 -17.64 -44.35 -16.61
N PRO A 69 -16.59 -44.22 -17.46
CA PRO A 69 -15.21 -44.37 -17.05
C PRO A 69 -14.82 -43.36 -15.97
N GLU A 70 -13.74 -43.67 -15.25
CA GLU A 70 -13.17 -42.77 -14.25
C GLU A 70 -12.91 -41.37 -14.84
N ARG A 71 -13.22 -40.36 -14.04
CA ARG A 71 -13.06 -38.94 -14.38
C ARG A 71 -11.98 -38.35 -13.51
N ARG A 72 -11.07 -37.60 -14.12
CA ARG A 72 -10.07 -36.83 -13.37
C ARG A 72 -10.70 -35.53 -12.87
N ILE A 73 -10.91 -35.43 -11.58
CA ILE A 73 -11.39 -34.23 -10.92
C ILE A 73 -10.19 -33.41 -10.48
N TYR A 74 -10.21 -32.11 -10.79
CA TYR A 74 -9.18 -31.17 -10.37
C TYR A 74 -9.70 -30.32 -9.21
N SER A 75 -8.83 -30.03 -8.25
CA SER A 75 -9.07 -29.13 -7.12
C SER A 75 -7.94 -28.12 -7.00
N LEU A 76 -8.17 -27.04 -6.24
CA LEU A 76 -7.14 -26.07 -5.93
C LEU A 76 -6.03 -26.75 -5.10
N GLY A 77 -4.77 -26.54 -5.49
CA GLY A 77 -3.61 -27.03 -4.75
C GLY A 77 -3.06 -25.97 -3.78
N PRO A 78 -2.18 -26.36 -2.83
CA PRO A 78 -1.64 -25.45 -1.82
C PRO A 78 -0.93 -24.21 -2.38
N ARG A 79 -0.20 -24.33 -3.50
CA ARG A 79 0.42 -23.17 -4.16
C ARG A 79 -0.59 -22.36 -4.96
N GLY A 80 -1.70 -22.97 -5.38
CA GLY A 80 -2.78 -22.30 -6.09
C GLY A 80 -3.47 -21.25 -5.23
N GLU A 81 -3.70 -21.56 -3.95
CA GLU A 81 -4.17 -20.57 -2.97
C GLU A 81 -3.22 -19.38 -2.83
N GLY A 82 -1.91 -19.66 -2.79
CA GLY A 82 -0.87 -18.60 -2.78
C GLY A 82 -0.97 -17.70 -4.00
N LYS A 83 -1.09 -18.29 -5.20
CA LYS A 83 -1.26 -17.53 -6.45
C LYS A 83 -2.54 -16.68 -6.44
N LEU A 84 -3.66 -17.19 -5.90
CA LEU A 84 -4.90 -16.41 -5.76
C LEU A 84 -4.75 -15.26 -4.75
N ARG A 85 -3.98 -15.45 -3.67
CA ARG A 85 -3.64 -14.37 -2.73
C ARG A 85 -2.78 -13.29 -3.39
N ASP A 86 -1.85 -13.66 -4.26
CA ASP A 86 -1.06 -12.68 -5.04
C ASP A 86 -1.96 -11.88 -5.99
N VAL A 87 -2.90 -12.54 -6.68
CA VAL A 87 -3.88 -11.86 -7.55
C VAL A 87 -4.76 -10.90 -6.74
N LEU A 88 -5.19 -11.30 -5.54
CA LEU A 88 -5.94 -10.44 -4.64
C LEU A 88 -5.10 -9.23 -4.20
N LYS A 89 -3.81 -9.43 -3.90
CA LYS A 89 -2.87 -8.36 -3.54
C LYS A 89 -2.75 -7.33 -4.64
N ASP A 90 -2.48 -7.75 -5.87
CA ASP A 90 -2.34 -6.85 -7.02
C ASP A 90 -3.63 -6.05 -7.28
N ALA A 91 -4.79 -6.72 -7.14
CA ALA A 91 -6.08 -6.08 -7.29
C ALA A 91 -6.34 -5.02 -6.21
N ILE A 92 -6.08 -5.35 -4.94
CA ILE A 92 -6.21 -4.39 -3.84
C ILE A 92 -5.21 -3.24 -4.00
N GLU A 93 -3.96 -3.51 -4.35
CA GLU A 93 -2.94 -2.47 -4.60
C GLU A 93 -3.42 -1.49 -5.68
N THR A 94 -3.98 -2.00 -6.77
CA THR A 94 -4.57 -1.18 -7.84
C THR A 94 -5.73 -0.33 -7.32
N ILE A 95 -6.65 -0.92 -6.55
CA ILE A 95 -7.77 -0.19 -5.94
C ILE A 95 -7.26 0.92 -5.02
N LEU A 96 -6.32 0.59 -4.14
CA LEU A 96 -5.71 1.56 -3.22
C LEU A 96 -5.09 2.70 -4.04
N HIS A 97 -4.22 2.40 -5.02
CA HIS A 97 -3.60 3.42 -5.87
C HIS A 97 -4.58 4.49 -6.41
N PHE A 98 -5.69 4.04 -7.01
CA PHE A 98 -6.72 4.96 -7.53
C PHE A 98 -7.52 5.64 -6.42
N TYR A 99 -7.81 4.92 -5.34
CA TYR A 99 -8.55 5.45 -4.22
C TYR A 99 -7.76 6.53 -3.46
N ASP A 100 -6.43 6.42 -3.43
CA ASP A 100 -5.54 7.47 -2.93
C ASP A 100 -5.73 8.76 -3.73
N ALA A 101 -5.60 8.65 -5.07
CA ALA A 101 -5.72 9.79 -5.96
C ALA A 101 -7.10 10.46 -5.81
N TYR A 102 -8.15 9.66 -5.68
CA TYR A 102 -9.50 10.15 -5.37
C TYR A 102 -9.53 10.92 -4.05
N ARG A 103 -8.99 10.35 -2.95
CA ARG A 103 -8.97 11.02 -1.64
C ARG A 103 -8.21 12.34 -1.67
N TYR A 104 -7.05 12.39 -2.32
CA TYR A 104 -6.30 13.64 -2.49
C TYR A 104 -7.13 14.69 -3.23
N SER A 105 -7.76 14.32 -4.34
CA SER A 105 -8.60 15.26 -5.10
C SER A 105 -9.84 15.74 -4.33
N ALA A 106 -10.40 14.89 -3.46
CA ALA A 106 -11.54 15.23 -2.62
C ALA A 106 -11.16 16.06 -1.38
N SER A 107 -9.86 16.20 -1.08
CA SER A 107 -9.36 16.91 0.08
C SER A 107 -9.08 18.38 -0.24
N GLU A 108 -10.09 19.12 -0.69
CA GLU A 108 -9.97 20.57 -1.03
C GLU A 108 -9.35 21.39 0.12
N HIS A 109 -9.47 20.92 1.36
CA HIS A 109 -8.99 21.57 2.58
C HIS A 109 -7.84 20.85 3.30
N LEU A 110 -7.16 19.88 2.67
CA LEU A 110 -6.07 19.15 3.35
C LEU A 110 -5.02 20.11 3.93
N PHE A 111 -4.57 21.06 3.12
CA PHE A 111 -3.56 22.02 3.52
C PHE A 111 -4.05 22.99 4.61
N ASP A 112 -5.33 23.37 4.57
CA ASP A 112 -5.95 24.17 5.64
C ASP A 112 -5.97 23.40 6.96
N ILE A 113 -6.31 22.12 6.94
CA ILE A 113 -6.29 21.26 8.12
C ILE A 113 -4.86 21.12 8.66
N LEU A 114 -3.88 20.89 7.79
CA LEU A 114 -2.48 20.79 8.17
C LEU A 114 -1.93 22.07 8.79
N ASP A 115 -2.33 23.23 8.26
CA ASP A 115 -1.92 24.53 8.80
C ASP A 115 -2.50 24.83 10.18
N ASN A 116 -3.71 24.32 10.45
CA ASN A 116 -4.42 24.51 11.72
C ASN A 116 -4.20 23.37 12.74
N SER A 117 -3.49 22.31 12.36
CA SER A 117 -3.15 21.21 13.26
C SER A 117 -1.97 21.55 14.18
N ASP A 118 -2.09 21.22 15.47
CA ASP A 118 -0.95 21.25 16.38
C ASP A 118 0.01 20.10 16.07
N PRO A 119 1.34 20.29 16.20
CA PRO A 119 2.02 21.50 16.67
C PRO A 119 2.06 22.61 15.60
N ARG A 120 2.15 23.87 16.01
CA ARG A 120 2.30 25.02 15.08
C ARG A 120 3.68 25.06 14.39
N LEU A 121 3.84 26.03 13.49
CA LEU A 121 5.04 26.22 12.66
C LEU A 121 6.34 26.26 13.48
N VAL A 122 7.32 25.42 13.12
CA VAL A 122 8.64 25.39 13.76
C VAL A 122 9.67 26.07 12.87
N ASN A 123 10.48 26.96 13.46
CA ASN A 123 11.59 27.59 12.76
C ASN A 123 12.81 26.66 12.69
N GLY A 124 13.39 26.56 11.50
CA GLY A 124 14.65 25.87 11.24
C GLY A 124 14.60 24.99 10.00
N ARG A 125 15.57 24.08 9.92
CA ARG A 125 15.75 23.17 8.78
C ARG A 125 14.65 22.11 8.73
N LYS A 126 14.07 21.90 7.54
CA LYS A 126 12.94 21.00 7.32
C LYS A 126 13.33 19.89 6.35
N LEU A 127 12.86 18.69 6.62
CA LEU A 127 13.03 17.52 5.76
C LEU A 127 11.67 16.98 5.34
N TYR A 128 11.53 16.70 4.05
CA TYR A 128 10.44 15.95 3.48
C TYR A 128 10.92 14.55 3.07
N VAL A 129 10.18 13.53 3.51
CA VAL A 129 10.48 12.12 3.28
C VAL A 129 9.27 11.49 2.59
N PRO A 130 9.25 11.48 1.24
CA PRO A 130 8.23 10.75 0.50
C PRO A 130 8.51 9.24 0.55
N ILE A 131 7.49 8.44 0.83
CA ILE A 131 7.58 6.98 0.91
C ILE A 131 6.62 6.34 -0.11
N PRO A 132 7.09 5.35 -0.90
CA PRO A 132 8.47 4.85 -0.97
C PRO A 132 9.44 5.74 -1.76
N TRP A 133 8.91 6.63 -2.59
CA TRP A 133 9.64 7.65 -3.36
C TRP A 133 8.71 8.81 -3.68
N LEU A 134 9.28 9.92 -4.13
CA LEU A 134 8.53 11.08 -4.58
C LEU A 134 7.66 10.71 -5.79
N ARG A 135 6.36 10.98 -5.73
CA ARG A 135 5.40 10.74 -6.81
C ARG A 135 4.99 12.04 -7.47
N ARG A 136 4.50 11.97 -8.72
CA ARG A 136 4.03 13.15 -9.47
C ARG A 136 2.96 13.94 -8.71
N ARG A 137 2.11 13.28 -7.95
CA ARG A 137 1.05 13.92 -7.15
C ARG A 137 1.58 14.63 -5.90
N ASP A 138 2.82 14.36 -5.47
CA ASP A 138 3.39 14.96 -4.27
C ASP A 138 3.93 16.38 -4.54
N THR A 139 3.94 16.84 -5.81
CA THR A 139 4.39 18.18 -6.19
C THR A 139 3.61 19.27 -5.45
N ASP A 140 2.29 19.12 -5.35
CA ASP A 140 1.42 20.09 -4.66
C ASP A 140 1.74 20.13 -3.16
N PHE A 141 2.09 18.97 -2.58
CA PHE A 141 2.53 18.88 -1.19
C PHE A 141 3.87 19.57 -0.97
N VAL A 142 4.82 19.42 -1.91
CA VAL A 142 6.12 20.10 -1.86
C VAL A 142 5.96 21.62 -1.99
N GLU A 143 5.10 22.10 -2.89
CA GLU A 143 4.76 23.53 -2.99
C GLU A 143 4.11 24.06 -1.71
N TYR A 144 3.19 23.29 -1.13
CA TYR A 144 2.59 23.61 0.17
C TYR A 144 3.66 23.76 1.26
N LEU A 145 4.56 22.78 1.40
CA LEU A 145 5.65 22.85 2.37
C LEU A 145 6.54 24.07 2.11
N ALA A 146 6.82 24.40 0.84
CA ALA A 146 7.66 25.54 0.46
C ALA A 146 7.03 26.86 0.90
N LYS A 147 5.73 27.04 0.62
CA LYS A 147 4.93 28.19 1.08
C LYS A 147 4.93 28.28 2.60
N ARG A 148 4.68 27.16 3.29
CA ARG A 148 4.77 27.04 4.77
C ARG A 148 6.18 27.37 5.28
N ASN A 149 7.21 27.13 4.48
CA ASN A 149 8.59 27.50 4.79
C ASN A 149 9.00 28.90 4.34
N LYS A 150 8.03 29.81 4.07
CA LYS A 150 8.28 31.17 3.58
C LYS A 150 9.14 31.17 2.31
N ASN A 151 8.91 30.18 1.43
CA ASN A 151 9.67 29.92 0.21
C ASN A 151 11.19 29.70 0.44
N GLY A 152 11.57 29.27 1.64
CA GLY A 152 12.90 28.80 1.97
C GLY A 152 13.15 27.36 1.51
N PRO A 153 14.44 26.94 1.41
CA PRO A 153 14.77 25.61 0.92
C PRO A 153 14.26 24.50 1.86
N ILE A 154 13.71 23.44 1.27
CA ILE A 154 13.33 22.20 1.96
C ILE A 154 14.28 21.08 1.55
N ASP A 155 14.74 20.31 2.52
CA ASP A 155 15.48 19.10 2.19
C ASP A 155 14.51 17.98 1.79
N ILE A 156 14.84 17.21 0.76
CA ILE A 156 14.00 16.13 0.27
C ILE A 156 14.84 14.87 0.16
N LEU A 157 14.37 13.78 0.77
CA LEU A 157 15.05 12.50 0.74
C LEU A 157 14.69 11.73 -0.53
N GLY A 158 15.71 11.24 -1.26
CA GLY A 158 15.53 10.47 -2.49
C GLY A 158 15.55 11.33 -3.76
N ASP A 159 15.19 10.72 -4.90
CA ASP A 159 15.24 11.36 -6.22
C ASP A 159 14.27 12.54 -6.33
N THR A 160 14.79 13.69 -6.78
CA THR A 160 14.02 14.94 -6.92
C THR A 160 13.73 15.34 -8.37
N SER A 161 13.95 14.44 -9.33
CA SER A 161 13.81 14.75 -10.77
C SER A 161 12.41 15.25 -11.16
N LEU A 162 11.38 14.82 -10.43
CA LEU A 162 9.99 15.26 -10.62
C LEU A 162 9.73 16.73 -10.27
N LEU A 163 10.64 17.38 -9.53
CA LEU A 163 10.51 18.78 -9.13
C LEU A 163 11.20 19.74 -10.11
N CYS A 164 11.89 19.21 -11.13
CA CYS A 164 12.54 20.00 -12.15
C CYS A 164 11.52 20.89 -12.88
N GLY A 165 11.72 22.21 -12.81
CA GLY A 165 10.84 23.20 -13.44
C GLY A 165 9.77 23.79 -12.53
N LEU A 166 9.64 23.32 -11.29
CA LEU A 166 8.80 23.98 -10.27
C LEU A 166 9.52 25.17 -9.66
N ASP A 167 8.77 26.23 -9.31
CA ASP A 167 9.29 27.40 -8.59
C ASP A 167 9.39 27.12 -7.08
N VAL A 168 10.15 26.08 -6.72
CA VAL A 168 10.37 25.64 -5.34
C VAL A 168 11.86 25.49 -5.06
N LYS A 169 12.32 26.04 -3.93
CA LYS A 169 13.69 25.82 -3.45
C LYS A 169 13.76 24.51 -2.69
N PHE A 170 14.60 23.58 -3.13
CA PHE A 170 14.83 22.31 -2.44
C PHE A 170 16.30 21.89 -2.47
N ARG A 171 16.65 20.92 -1.62
CA ARG A 171 17.95 20.24 -1.61
C ARG A 171 17.72 18.73 -1.58
N GLU A 172 18.22 18.04 -2.60
CA GLU A 172 18.22 16.58 -2.63
C GLU A 172 19.17 16.00 -1.57
N MET A 173 18.70 14.98 -0.84
CA MET A 173 19.48 14.23 0.13
C MET A 173 19.55 12.75 -0.25
N LYS A 174 20.78 12.21 -0.27
CA LYS A 174 21.06 10.79 -0.55
C LYS A 174 21.11 9.99 0.75
N GLY A 175 20.08 9.22 1.03
CA GLY A 175 19.95 8.33 2.19
C GLY A 175 18.62 7.60 2.18
N SER A 176 18.25 6.98 3.30
CA SER A 176 16.99 6.26 3.47
C SER A 176 16.21 6.77 4.68
N PHE A 177 14.94 6.41 4.79
CA PHE A 177 14.05 6.85 5.88
C PHE A 177 14.52 6.33 7.26
N ASP A 178 15.39 5.31 7.29
CA ASP A 178 16.02 4.72 8.47
C ASP A 178 17.53 4.99 8.56
N ASP A 179 18.10 5.75 7.62
CA ASP A 179 19.47 6.28 7.65
C ASP A 179 19.52 7.65 6.94
N ILE A 180 19.10 8.68 7.66
CA ILE A 180 19.09 10.06 7.20
C ILE A 180 20.52 10.61 7.36
N PRO A 181 21.13 11.16 6.29
CA PRO A 181 22.55 11.56 6.26
C PRO A 181 22.78 12.91 6.97
N LEU A 182 22.33 12.99 8.23
CA LEU A 182 22.50 14.12 9.12
C LEU A 182 22.96 13.63 10.50
N PRO A 183 23.83 14.39 11.17
CA PRO A 183 24.09 14.19 12.59
C PRO A 183 22.82 14.39 13.43
N ASN A 184 22.93 14.08 14.72
CA ASN A 184 21.83 14.29 15.67
C ASN A 184 21.43 15.78 15.75
N ASP A 185 20.16 16.01 16.05
CA ASP A 185 19.61 17.33 16.42
C ASP A 185 19.78 18.44 15.35
N LYS A 186 19.70 18.10 14.07
CA LYS A 186 19.87 19.05 12.94
C LYS A 186 18.56 19.54 12.32
N LEU A 187 17.46 18.82 12.49
CA LEU A 187 16.18 19.14 11.87
C LEU A 187 15.22 19.72 12.89
N ALA A 188 14.52 20.77 12.49
CA ALA A 188 13.44 21.37 13.26
C ALA A 188 12.10 20.69 12.97
N GLU A 189 11.91 20.19 11.76
CA GLU A 189 10.66 19.59 11.32
C GLU A 189 10.93 18.48 10.29
N ILE A 190 10.24 17.35 10.42
CA ILE A 190 10.26 16.25 9.45
C ILE A 190 8.83 15.96 9.03
N TRP A 191 8.62 15.87 7.72
CA TRP A 191 7.37 15.46 7.10
C TRP A 191 7.57 14.13 6.41
N ILE A 192 7.05 13.06 6.98
CA ILE A 192 6.99 11.74 6.36
C ILE A 192 5.63 11.64 5.67
N HIS A 193 5.61 11.20 4.41
CA HIS A 193 4.38 11.15 3.62
C HIS A 193 4.34 9.87 2.78
N GLY A 194 3.35 9.02 3.01
CA GLY A 194 3.14 7.79 2.24
C GLY A 194 2.89 6.57 3.12
N ASN A 195 3.14 5.40 2.55
CA ASN A 195 2.73 4.10 3.10
C ASN A 195 3.96 3.22 3.37
N PRO A 196 4.68 3.46 4.48
CA PRO A 196 5.73 2.55 4.90
C PRO A 196 5.12 1.18 5.26
N ARG A 197 5.88 0.11 4.99
CA ARG A 197 5.52 -1.21 5.51
C ARG A 197 5.52 -1.19 7.05
N PRO A 198 4.64 -1.94 7.74
CA PRO A 198 4.57 -1.90 9.20
C PRO A 198 5.88 -2.21 9.91
N ASP A 199 6.69 -3.13 9.37
CA ASP A 199 7.96 -3.58 9.96
C ASP A 199 9.04 -2.50 10.01
N ILE A 200 8.97 -1.50 9.12
CA ILE A 200 9.97 -0.43 9.03
C ILE A 200 9.64 0.79 9.88
N ILE A 201 8.37 0.95 10.29
CA ILE A 201 7.88 2.14 10.99
C ILE A 201 8.65 2.45 12.29
N PRO A 202 8.95 1.46 13.17
CA PRO A 202 9.71 1.74 14.39
C PRO A 202 11.12 2.28 14.12
N ARG A 203 11.82 1.73 13.12
CA ARG A 203 13.15 2.20 12.71
C ARG A 203 13.10 3.61 12.13
N MET A 204 12.12 3.85 11.26
CA MET A 204 11.87 5.16 10.66
C MET A 204 11.60 6.25 11.72
N PHE A 205 10.76 5.97 12.73
CA PHE A 205 10.51 6.93 13.80
C PHE A 205 11.73 7.12 14.72
N THR A 206 12.50 6.07 14.95
CA THR A 206 13.76 6.15 15.75
C THR A 206 14.73 7.08 15.06
N GLU A 207 14.88 6.90 13.75
CA GLU A 207 15.77 7.71 12.93
C GLU A 207 15.32 9.16 12.84
N ALA A 208 14.03 9.40 12.61
CA ALA A 208 13.45 10.74 12.65
C ALA A 208 13.71 11.43 14.00
N LYS A 209 13.51 10.72 15.12
CA LYS A 209 13.80 11.25 16.47
C LYS A 209 15.29 11.57 16.66
N ARG A 210 16.19 10.77 16.10
CA ARG A 210 17.65 10.99 16.20
C ARG A 210 18.06 12.34 15.60
N VAL A 211 17.58 12.64 14.40
CA VAL A 211 17.96 13.86 13.66
C VAL A 211 17.15 15.11 14.03
N LEU A 212 15.97 14.96 14.65
CA LEU A 212 15.20 16.08 15.19
C LEU A 212 15.93 16.72 16.37
N LYS A 213 15.95 18.06 16.44
CA LYS A 213 16.41 18.81 17.63
C LYS A 213 15.40 18.72 18.77
N ASN A 214 15.77 19.17 19.98
CA ASN A 214 14.80 19.36 21.06
C ASN A 214 13.70 20.35 20.64
N GLU A 215 12.44 20.06 20.97
CA GLU A 215 11.23 20.72 20.46
C GLU A 215 11.03 20.58 18.94
N GLY A 216 11.78 19.68 18.29
CA GLY A 216 11.61 19.33 16.89
C GLY A 216 10.36 18.49 16.66
N VAL A 217 9.71 18.69 15.52
CA VAL A 217 8.41 18.07 15.22
C VAL A 217 8.51 17.05 14.10
N LEU A 218 8.01 15.84 14.37
CA LEU A 218 7.71 14.85 13.35
C LEU A 218 6.24 14.99 12.95
N ARG A 219 5.95 15.02 11.65
CA ARG A 219 4.61 14.76 11.10
C ARG A 219 4.67 13.58 10.16
N PHE A 220 3.71 12.69 10.31
CA PHE A 220 3.53 11.53 9.44
C PHE A 220 2.13 11.58 8.82
N VAL A 221 2.09 11.91 7.54
CA VAL A 221 0.88 11.92 6.71
C VAL A 221 0.73 10.52 6.13
N ALA A 222 -0.15 9.73 6.74
CA ALA A 222 -0.36 8.32 6.42
C ALA A 222 -1.66 8.13 5.64
N PRO A 223 -1.59 7.84 4.33
CA PRO A 223 -2.72 7.25 3.63
C PRO A 223 -3.00 5.87 4.22
N TYR A 224 -4.25 5.43 4.20
CA TYR A 224 -4.70 4.13 4.70
C TYR A 224 -4.37 3.84 6.17
N ALA A 225 -4.42 4.88 7.01
CA ALA A 225 -4.42 4.73 8.45
C ALA A 225 -5.84 4.91 9.02
N TYR A 226 -6.21 4.08 9.99
CA TYR A 226 -7.58 4.06 10.53
C TYR A 226 -7.56 4.12 12.06
N LEU A 227 -8.26 5.10 12.65
CA LEU A 227 -8.33 5.28 14.12
C LEU A 227 -9.52 4.57 14.76
N ASN A 228 -10.47 4.08 13.97
CA ASN A 228 -11.71 3.48 14.43
C ASN A 228 -11.81 2.02 13.98
N GLU A 229 -12.37 1.17 14.84
CA GLU A 229 -12.59 -0.24 14.54
C GLU A 229 -13.65 -0.47 13.43
N PRO A 230 -13.59 -1.61 12.72
CA PRO A 230 -14.59 -1.98 11.72
C PRO A 230 -15.97 -2.08 12.37
N LYS A 231 -16.96 -1.34 11.87
CA LYS A 231 -18.33 -1.41 12.41
C LYS A 231 -19.23 -2.38 11.66
N ARG A 232 -18.95 -2.64 10.38
CA ARG A 232 -19.80 -3.46 9.48
C ARG A 232 -18.94 -4.17 8.43
N PRO A 233 -19.35 -5.35 7.93
CA PRO A 233 -18.64 -6.03 6.85
C PRO A 233 -18.95 -5.35 5.50
N THR A 234 -18.25 -4.26 5.20
CA THR A 234 -18.30 -3.56 3.91
C THR A 234 -17.10 -3.95 3.04
N LEU A 235 -17.14 -3.61 1.73
CA LEU A 235 -15.98 -3.81 0.85
C LEU A 235 -14.76 -3.00 1.32
N GLU A 236 -14.97 -1.78 1.82
CA GLU A 236 -13.89 -0.97 2.38
C GLU A 236 -13.25 -1.65 3.61
N GLU A 237 -14.08 -2.20 4.50
CA GLU A 237 -13.61 -2.90 5.70
C GLU A 237 -12.91 -4.22 5.36
N PHE A 238 -13.42 -4.96 4.37
CA PHE A 238 -12.72 -6.13 3.83
C PHE A 238 -11.34 -5.76 3.29
N ILE A 239 -11.25 -4.71 2.47
CA ILE A 239 -9.97 -4.22 1.93
C ILE A 239 -9.02 -3.82 3.06
N ARG A 240 -9.51 -3.09 4.07
CA ARG A 240 -8.69 -2.69 5.23
C ARG A 240 -8.16 -3.91 5.98
N VAL A 241 -9.06 -4.76 6.49
CA VAL A 241 -8.71 -5.91 7.34
C VAL A 241 -7.78 -6.87 6.59
N THR A 242 -8.07 -7.14 5.31
CA THR A 242 -7.22 -7.96 4.46
C THR A 242 -5.83 -7.34 4.28
N SER A 243 -5.77 -6.03 4.02
CA SER A 243 -4.48 -5.35 3.82
C SER A 243 -3.64 -5.29 5.09
N VAL A 244 -4.27 -5.09 6.25
CA VAL A 244 -3.57 -5.05 7.55
C VAL A 244 -3.01 -6.42 7.92
N HIS A 245 -3.82 -7.48 7.83
CA HIS A 245 -3.46 -8.77 8.42
C HIS A 245 -2.88 -9.78 7.42
N LEU A 246 -3.31 -9.75 6.16
CA LEU A 246 -2.87 -10.71 5.14
C LEU A 246 -1.86 -10.12 4.17
N LEU A 247 -1.91 -8.81 3.92
CA LEU A 247 -1.08 -8.15 2.90
C LEU A 247 -0.36 -6.90 3.43
N PRO A 248 0.43 -7.02 4.53
CA PRO A 248 1.02 -5.86 5.22
C PRO A 248 1.97 -5.03 4.34
N ASP A 249 2.51 -5.61 3.27
CA ASP A 249 3.32 -4.89 2.28
C ASP A 249 2.59 -3.72 1.61
N LEU A 250 1.25 -3.72 1.61
CA LEU A 250 0.43 -2.63 1.07
C LEU A 250 0.47 -1.36 1.95
N GLY A 251 1.06 -1.44 3.15
CA GLY A 251 1.27 -0.29 4.03
C GLY A 251 -0.01 0.32 4.60
N VAL A 252 -1.09 -0.46 4.64
CA VAL A 252 -2.31 -0.15 5.38
C VAL A 252 -2.08 -0.49 6.86
N VAL A 253 -2.40 0.43 7.76
CA VAL A 253 -2.06 0.30 9.18
C VAL A 253 -3.23 0.65 10.09
N GLU A 254 -3.27 -0.01 11.25
CA GLU A 254 -4.11 0.41 12.36
C GLU A 254 -3.49 1.68 12.98
N GLY A 255 -4.19 2.80 12.86
CA GLY A 255 -3.69 4.10 13.30
C GLY A 255 -3.52 4.19 14.82
N THR A 256 -4.24 3.37 15.57
CA THR A 256 -4.09 3.26 17.03
C THR A 256 -2.72 2.70 17.43
N GLU A 257 -2.14 1.79 16.64
CA GLU A 257 -0.80 1.26 16.87
C GLU A 257 0.27 2.32 16.60
N ILE A 258 0.11 3.09 15.52
CA ILE A 258 1.00 4.21 15.17
C ILE A 258 0.97 5.29 16.26
N ALA A 259 -0.23 5.66 16.73
CA ALA A 259 -0.39 6.65 17.80
C ALA A 259 0.27 6.19 19.12
N ARG A 260 0.13 4.90 19.47
CA ARG A 260 0.80 4.31 20.64
C ARG A 260 2.32 4.36 20.50
N LEU A 261 2.85 3.90 19.37
CA LEU A 261 4.29 3.91 19.09
C LEU A 261 4.89 5.31 19.20
N LEU A 262 4.23 6.32 18.62
CA LEU A 262 4.69 7.71 18.75
C LEU A 262 4.63 8.21 20.20
N SER A 263 3.60 7.85 20.95
CA SER A 263 3.46 8.23 22.36
C SER A 263 4.52 7.59 23.26
N ASP A 264 4.94 6.36 22.95
CA ASP A 264 6.02 5.67 23.67
C ASP A 264 7.39 6.26 23.33
N MET A 265 7.56 6.75 22.09
CA MET A 265 8.83 7.24 21.57
C MET A 265 9.05 8.74 21.80
N PHE A 266 8.01 9.56 21.90
CA PHE A 266 8.10 11.03 21.98
C PHE A 266 7.42 11.57 23.23
N GLY A 267 7.79 12.79 23.66
CA GLY A 267 7.21 13.38 24.87
C GLY A 267 5.76 13.82 24.71
N HIS A 268 5.41 14.25 23.50
CA HIS A 268 4.05 14.59 23.11
C HIS A 268 3.78 14.03 21.72
N ALA A 269 2.61 13.42 21.54
CA ALA A 269 2.17 12.91 20.26
C ALA A 269 0.65 13.01 20.14
N GLY A 270 0.17 13.00 18.90
CA GLY A 270 -1.25 13.01 18.61
C GLY A 270 -1.54 12.56 17.17
N ALA A 271 -2.82 12.40 16.88
CA ALA A 271 -3.31 12.01 15.57
C ALA A 271 -4.58 12.80 15.24
N LEU A 272 -4.70 13.21 13.98
CA LEU A 272 -5.89 13.83 13.44
C LEU A 272 -6.29 13.08 12.18
N GLN A 273 -7.50 12.50 12.20
CA GLN A 273 -8.10 11.96 10.99
C GLN A 273 -8.71 13.12 10.19
N THR A 274 -8.16 13.40 9.02
CA THR A 274 -8.63 14.48 8.15
C THR A 274 -9.82 14.02 7.31
N LEU A 275 -9.73 12.80 6.80
CA LEU A 275 -10.79 12.04 6.13
C LEU A 275 -10.70 10.57 6.55
N PRO A 276 -11.76 9.77 6.37
CA PRO A 276 -11.67 8.32 6.54
C PRO A 276 -10.48 7.75 5.76
N GLY A 277 -9.57 7.07 6.46
CA GLY A 277 -8.35 6.49 5.89
C GLY A 277 -7.22 7.47 5.54
N LEU A 278 -7.28 8.75 5.93
CA LEU A 278 -6.14 9.68 5.86
C LEU A 278 -5.90 10.28 7.26
N VAL A 279 -4.77 9.92 7.86
CA VAL A 279 -4.45 10.36 9.22
C VAL A 279 -3.13 11.12 9.21
N VAL A 280 -3.13 12.25 9.90
CA VAL A 280 -1.95 13.05 10.17
C VAL A 280 -1.55 12.78 11.60
N PHE A 281 -0.48 12.03 11.77
CA PHE A 281 0.17 11.85 13.06
C PHE A 281 1.19 12.95 13.27
N TRP A 282 1.39 13.35 14.52
CA TRP A 282 2.43 14.28 14.90
C TRP A 282 3.07 13.87 16.21
N ALA A 283 4.34 14.25 16.39
CA ALA A 283 5.06 14.05 17.63
C ALA A 283 6.12 15.14 17.84
N VAL A 284 6.37 15.49 19.10
CA VAL A 284 7.36 16.49 19.51
C VAL A 284 8.48 15.80 20.28
N LYS A 285 9.73 15.97 19.80
CA LYS A 285 10.90 15.49 20.52
C LYS A 285 11.11 16.35 21.77
N THR A 286 11.01 15.73 22.94
CA THR A 286 11.41 16.33 24.20
C THR A 286 12.77 15.80 24.63
N SER A 287 13.47 16.56 25.46
CA SER A 287 14.71 16.13 26.09
C SER A 287 14.39 15.06 27.14
N ARG A 288 14.53 13.80 26.76
CA ARG A 288 14.78 12.68 27.69
C ARG A 288 16.10 12.05 27.32
#